data_AF-A0AAW1U549-F1
#
_entry.id   AF-A0AAW1U549-F1
#
_cell.length_a   1.000
_cell.length_b   1.000
_cell.length_c   1.000
_cell.angle_alpha   90.00
_cell.angle_beta   90.00
_cell.angle_gamma   90.00
#
_symmetry.space_group_name_H-M   'P 1'
#
loop_
_entity.id
_entity.type
_entity.pdbx_description
1 polymer ?
#
loop_
_entity_poly.entity_id
_entity_poly.type
_entity_poly.pdbx_seq_one_letter_code
_entity_poly.pdbx_strand_id
1 'polypeptide(L)'
;MTKLDLKNENQIDLCERYLWSLALGAYPNPEVEKKLFSTYKKSSHEIPAKLNETTLLSLASMSYKLRQTIGSVGKEVSQKIERYILEKLRESKGETSFPYLRAIKNLKSQTTIPD
;
A
#
# COMPACT_ATOMS: atom_id res chain seq x y z
N MET A 1 2.65 21.61 8.61
CA MET A 1 2.84 20.21 8.17
C MET A 1 3.19 20.22 6.70
N THR A 2 4.39 19.78 6.33
CA THR A 2 4.80 19.62 4.93
C THR A 2 3.86 18.63 4.26
N LYS A 3 3.18 19.07 3.19
CA LYS A 3 2.25 18.24 2.43
C LYS A 3 3.08 17.17 1.71
N LEU A 4 2.85 15.89 2.00
CA LEU A 4 3.45 14.79 1.25
C LEU A 4 2.98 14.88 -0.21
N ASP A 5 3.92 15.07 -1.13
CA ASP A 5 3.66 15.09 -2.55
C ASP A 5 4.44 13.96 -3.24
N LEU A 6 3.76 12.83 -3.44
CA LEU A 6 4.34 11.65 -4.09
C LEU A 6 4.68 11.88 -5.57
N LYS A 7 4.26 13.00 -6.17
CA LYS A 7 4.53 13.36 -7.56
C LYS A 7 5.80 14.20 -7.71
N ASN A 8 6.30 14.77 -6.61
CA ASN A 8 7.44 15.67 -6.66
C ASN A 8 8.76 14.88 -6.78
N GLU A 9 9.33 14.85 -7.97
CA GLU A 9 10.58 14.13 -8.25
C GLU A 9 11.76 14.63 -7.39
N ASN A 10 11.78 15.91 -7.02
CA ASN A 10 12.84 16.48 -6.17
C ASN A 10 12.80 15.95 -4.72
N GLN A 11 11.75 15.22 -4.34
CA GLN A 11 11.55 14.69 -2.99
C GLN A 11 11.44 13.16 -2.96
N ILE A 12 11.87 12.46 -4.01
CA ILE A 12 11.73 11.00 -4.12
C ILE A 12 12.32 10.30 -2.90
N ASP A 13 13.56 10.59 -2.52
CA ASP A 13 14.21 9.88 -1.42
C ASP A 13 13.56 10.16 -0.05
N LEU A 14 13.04 11.37 0.15
CA LEU A 14 12.30 11.71 1.37
C LEU A 14 10.96 10.98 1.41
N CYS A 15 10.24 10.92 0.29
CA CYS A 15 8.99 10.18 0.17
C CYS A 15 9.22 8.68 0.38
N GLU A 16 10.27 8.13 -0.20
CA GLU A 16 10.62 6.72 -0.03
C GLU A 16 10.93 6.38 1.43
N ARG A 17 11.77 7.19 2.10
CA ARG A 17 12.07 7.02 3.53
C ARG A 17 10.82 7.13 4.39
N TYR A 18 9.92 8.06 4.07
CA TYR A 18 8.64 8.18 4.75
C TYR A 18 7.78 6.92 4.56
N LEU A 19 7.65 6.41 3.34
CA LEU A 19 6.90 5.19 3.05
C LEU A 19 7.48 3.97 3.78
N TRP A 20 8.81 3.81 3.79
CA TRP A 20 9.46 2.76 4.58
C TRP A 20 9.20 2.91 6.07
N SER A 21 9.20 4.13 6.61
CA SER A 21 8.88 4.37 8.02
C SER A 21 7.46 3.91 8.36
N LEU A 22 6.49 4.14 7.46
CA LEU A 22 5.12 3.67 7.61
C LEU A 22 5.02 2.14 7.53
N ALA A 23 5.70 1.54 6.55
CA ALA A 23 5.72 0.10 6.36
C ALA A 23 6.33 -0.64 7.56
N LEU A 24 7.34 -0.05 8.21
CA LEU A 24 8.07 -0.63 9.33
C LEU A 24 7.46 -0.29 10.71
N GLY A 25 6.66 0.77 10.82
CA GLY A 25 6.02 1.18 12.08
C GLY A 25 5.19 0.07 12.75
N ALA A 26 5.27 -0.04 14.08
CA ALA A 26 4.59 -1.09 14.84
C ALA A 26 3.07 -0.86 14.96
N TYR A 27 2.66 0.42 15.07
CA TYR A 27 1.27 0.84 15.25
C TYR A 27 0.84 1.73 14.08
N PRO A 28 0.43 1.12 12.96
CA PRO A 28 -0.05 1.88 11.81
C PRO A 28 -1.29 2.71 12.16
N ASN A 29 -1.37 3.92 11.63
CA ASN A 29 -2.53 4.80 11.80
C ASN A 29 -3.54 4.58 10.66
N PRO A 30 -4.80 4.17 10.93
CA PRO A 30 -5.81 3.92 9.89
C PRO A 30 -6.08 5.13 9.00
N GLU A 31 -6.05 6.35 9.55
CA GLU A 31 -6.33 7.57 8.80
C GLU A 31 -5.20 7.91 7.82
N VAL A 32 -3.95 7.63 8.23
CA VAL A 32 -2.79 7.77 7.35
C VAL A 32 -2.88 6.77 6.20
N GLU A 33 -3.21 5.50 6.49
CA GLU A 33 -3.37 4.48 5.45
C GLU A 33 -4.51 4.80 4.48
N LYS A 34 -5.69 5.19 4.99
CA LYS A 34 -6.84 5.61 4.17
C LYS A 34 -6.46 6.76 3.23
N LYS A 35 -5.76 7.79 3.74
CA LYS A 35 -5.34 8.94 2.95
C LYS A 35 -4.31 8.54 1.89
N LEU A 36 -3.30 7.74 2.27
CA LEU A 36 -2.29 7.25 1.36
C LEU A 36 -2.91 6.40 0.24
N PHE A 37 -3.83 5.49 0.60
CA PHE A 37 -4.54 4.66 -0.37
C PHE A 37 -5.41 5.49 -1.32
N SER A 38 -6.12 6.51 -0.81
CA SER A 38 -6.90 7.43 -1.65
C SER A 38 -6.02 8.18 -2.65
N THR A 39 -4.87 8.69 -2.20
CA THR A 39 -3.88 9.37 -3.07
C THR A 39 -3.34 8.41 -4.13
N TYR A 40 -2.89 7.23 -3.72
CA TYR A 40 -2.34 6.21 -4.62
C TYR A 40 -3.36 5.80 -5.69
N LYS A 41 -4.62 5.50 -5.30
CA LYS A 41 -5.67 5.10 -6.23
C LYS A 41 -5.99 6.17 -7.27
N LYS A 42 -5.95 7.46 -6.89
CA LYS A 42 -6.28 8.58 -7.79
C LYS A 42 -5.14 8.95 -8.74
N SER A 43 -3.90 8.77 -8.31
CA SER A 43 -2.74 9.39 -8.97
C SER A 43 -1.58 8.44 -9.21
N SER A 44 -1.78 7.12 -9.17
CA SER A 44 -0.72 6.14 -9.39
C SER A 44 0.06 6.37 -10.69
N HIS A 45 -0.62 6.74 -11.78
CA HIS A 45 0.00 7.04 -13.07
C HIS A 45 0.92 8.28 -13.07
N GLU A 46 0.81 9.14 -12.05
CA GLU A 46 1.62 10.36 -11.88
C GLU A 46 2.72 10.19 -10.83
N ILE A 47 2.73 9.06 -10.09
CA ILE A 47 3.74 8.77 -9.08
C ILE A 47 4.95 8.15 -9.79
N PRO A 48 6.18 8.63 -9.54
CA PRO A 48 7.40 8.02 -10.08
C PRO A 48 7.45 6.52 -9.81
N ALA A 49 7.88 5.72 -10.80
CA ALA A 49 7.81 4.25 -10.73
C ALA A 49 8.39 3.67 -9.43
N LYS A 50 9.53 4.21 -8.98
CA LYS A 50 10.19 3.85 -7.72
C LYS A 50 9.27 4.06 -6.50
N LEU A 51 8.55 5.17 -6.44
CA LEU A 51 7.63 5.47 -5.35
C LEU A 51 6.30 4.73 -5.49
N ASN A 52 5.88 4.43 -6.72
CA ASN A 52 4.62 3.76 -7.00
C ASN A 52 4.63 2.36 -6.37
N GLU A 53 5.63 1.54 -6.68
CA GLU A 53 5.75 0.20 -6.09
C GLU A 53 5.96 0.29 -4.57
N THR A 54 6.85 1.16 -4.09
CA THR A 54 7.08 1.33 -2.65
C THR A 54 5.80 1.73 -1.90
N THR A 55 4.94 2.56 -2.50
CA THR A 55 3.65 2.94 -1.92
C THR A 55 2.72 1.74 -1.79
N LEU A 56 2.61 0.94 -2.86
CA LEU A 56 1.80 -0.27 -2.87
C LEU A 56 2.26 -1.27 -1.80
N LEU A 57 3.56 -1.52 -1.73
CA LEU A 57 4.15 -2.44 -0.75
C LEU A 57 3.98 -1.94 0.68
N SER A 58 4.09 -0.63 0.90
CA SER A 58 3.89 0.00 2.20
C SER A 58 2.44 -0.13 2.67
N LEU A 59 1.46 0.13 1.79
CA LEU A 59 0.04 -0.07 2.06
C LEU A 59 -0.25 -1.53 2.46
N ALA A 60 0.29 -2.49 1.72
CA ALA A 60 0.14 -3.90 2.06
C ALA A 60 0.70 -4.25 3.45
N SER A 61 1.89 -3.75 3.79
CA SER A 61 2.51 -3.97 5.11
C SER A 61 1.73 -3.29 6.24
N MET A 62 1.23 -2.07 6.02
CA MET A 62 0.38 -1.36 6.98
C MET A 62 -0.92 -2.13 7.23
N SER A 63 -1.57 -2.63 6.18
CA SER A 63 -2.82 -3.37 6.25
C SER A 63 -2.68 -4.65 7.07
N TYR A 64 -1.58 -5.40 6.86
CA TYR A 64 -1.30 -6.58 7.68
C TYR A 64 -1.27 -6.21 9.17
N LYS A 65 -0.54 -5.16 9.54
CA LYS A 65 -0.38 -4.72 10.92
C LYS A 65 -1.66 -4.12 11.51
N LEU A 66 -2.43 -3.37 10.73
CA LEU A 66 -3.71 -2.78 11.15
C LEU A 66 -4.73 -3.86 11.52
N ARG A 67 -4.79 -4.93 10.73
CA ARG A 67 -5.62 -6.10 11.01
C ARG A 67 -5.31 -6.74 12.36
N GLN A 68 -4.04 -6.73 12.77
CA GLN A 68 -3.60 -7.29 14.05
C GLN A 68 -3.83 -6.37 15.25
N THR A 69 -3.97 -5.06 15.04
CA THR A 69 -3.86 -4.07 16.13
C THR A 69 -5.12 -3.26 16.41
N ILE A 70 -5.98 -2.97 15.41
CA ILE A 70 -7.06 -1.97 15.53
C ILE A 70 -8.45 -2.58 15.27
N GLY A 71 -8.63 -3.88 15.56
CA GLY A 71 -9.94 -4.54 15.56
C GLY A 71 -10.75 -4.34 14.28
N SER A 72 -12.01 -3.92 14.40
CA SER A 72 -12.96 -3.79 13.28
C SER A 72 -12.57 -2.69 12.28
N VAL A 73 -12.08 -1.54 12.75
CA VAL A 73 -11.66 -0.42 11.88
C VAL A 73 -10.45 -0.81 11.04
N GLY A 74 -9.45 -1.44 11.66
CA GLY A 74 -8.29 -1.97 10.94
C GLY A 74 -8.68 -2.99 9.88
N LYS A 75 -9.64 -3.86 10.19
CA LYS A 75 -10.17 -4.86 9.26
C LYS A 75 -10.84 -4.23 8.04
N GLU A 76 -11.66 -3.19 8.21
CA GLU A 76 -12.35 -2.53 7.09
C GLU A 76 -11.38 -1.89 6.10
N VAL A 77 -10.38 -1.14 6.59
CA VAL A 77 -9.39 -0.50 5.72
C VAL A 77 -8.55 -1.55 5.00
N SER A 78 -8.07 -2.55 5.75
CA SER A 78 -7.27 -3.64 5.19
C SER A 78 -8.02 -4.42 4.10
N GLN A 79 -9.32 -4.67 4.27
CA GLN A 79 -10.13 -5.36 3.27
C GLN A 79 -10.29 -4.55 1.98
N LYS A 80 -10.39 -3.21 2.07
CA LYS A 80 -10.46 -2.36 0.87
C LYS A 80 -9.16 -2.42 0.07
N ILE A 81 -8.02 -2.39 0.75
CA ILE A 81 -6.69 -2.46 0.13
C ILE A 81 -6.45 -3.86 -0.46
N GLU A 82 -6.79 -4.92 0.26
CA GLU A 82 -6.70 -6.30 -0.22
C GLU A 82 -7.53 -6.52 -1.48
N ARG A 83 -8.80 -6.09 -1.50
CA ARG A 83 -9.66 -6.20 -2.69
C ARG A 83 -9.06 -5.48 -3.89
N TYR A 84 -8.53 -4.27 -3.68
CA TYR A 84 -7.87 -3.51 -4.74
C TYR A 84 -6.64 -4.23 -5.29
N ILE A 85 -5.79 -4.80 -4.43
CA ILE A 85 -4.60 -5.55 -4.85
C ILE A 85 -5.01 -6.78 -5.66
N LEU A 86 -6.02 -7.53 -5.21
CA LEU A 86 -6.52 -8.72 -5.91
C LEU A 86 -7.19 -8.38 -7.25
N GLU A 87 -7.95 -7.29 -7.31
CA GLU A 87 -8.54 -6.78 -8.55
C GLU A 87 -7.45 -6.44 -9.56
N LYS A 88 -6.44 -5.66 -9.15
CA LYS A 88 -5.34 -5.27 -10.03
C LYS A 88 -4.46 -6.44 -10.44
N LEU A 89 -4.24 -7.42 -9.56
CA LEU A 89 -3.55 -8.65 -9.92
C LEU A 89 -4.30 -9.40 -11.03
N ARG A 90 -5.63 -9.53 -10.93
CA ARG A 90 -6.45 -10.19 -11.97
C ARG A 90 -6.41 -9.48 -13.31
N GLU A 91 -6.29 -8.15 -13.31
CA GLU A 91 -6.18 -7.33 -14.52
C GLU A 91 -4.76 -7.35 -15.14
N SER A 92 -3.74 -7.58 -14.31
CA SER A 92 -2.34 -7.54 -14.73
C SER A 92 -1.93 -8.75 -15.58
N LYS A 93 -0.95 -8.56 -16.47
CA LYS A 93 -0.40 -9.61 -17.33
C LYS A 93 1.13 -9.56 -17.33
N GLY A 94 1.78 -10.72 -17.28
CA GLY A 94 3.24 -10.82 -17.30
C GLY A 94 3.89 -10.06 -16.14
N GLU A 95 4.92 -9.28 -16.44
CA GLU A 95 5.72 -8.57 -15.43
C GLU A 95 4.93 -7.50 -14.64
N THR A 96 3.85 -6.98 -15.22
CA THR A 96 2.96 -6.01 -14.54
C THR A 96 2.27 -6.61 -13.31
N SER A 97 2.26 -7.93 -13.17
CA SER A 97 1.72 -8.64 -12.00
C SER A 97 2.66 -8.63 -10.79
N PHE A 98 3.97 -8.46 -11.00
CA PHE A 98 4.98 -8.65 -9.95
C PHE A 98 4.80 -7.72 -8.74
N PRO A 99 4.51 -6.42 -8.89
CA PRO A 99 4.26 -5.55 -7.74
C PRO A 99 3.08 -6.03 -6.89
N TYR A 100 2.01 -6.52 -7.51
CA TYR A 100 0.83 -7.03 -6.81
C TYR A 100 1.09 -8.36 -6.11
N LEU A 101 1.87 -9.27 -6.72
CA LEU A 101 2.31 -10.50 -6.06
C LEU A 101 3.17 -10.22 -4.82
N ARG A 102 4.11 -9.26 -4.93
CA ARG A 102 4.91 -8.80 -3.79
C ARG A 102 4.04 -8.13 -2.71
N ALA A 103 3.04 -7.37 -3.11
CA ALA A 103 2.07 -6.77 -2.19
C ALA A 103 1.25 -7.83 -1.45
N ILE A 104 0.81 -8.90 -2.12
CA ILE A 104 0.14 -10.04 -1.48
C ILE A 104 1.04 -10.71 -0.44
N LYS A 105 2.33 -10.92 -0.74
CA LYS A 105 3.30 -11.44 0.22
C LYS A 105 3.38 -10.56 1.47
N ASN A 106 3.28 -9.24 1.33
CA ASN A 106 3.27 -8.30 2.45
C ASN A 106 1.95 -8.26 3.23
N LEU A 107 0.80 -8.46 2.56
CA LEU A 107 -0.51 -8.57 3.20
C LEU A 107 -0.60 -9.78 4.13
N LYS A 108 0.10 -10.87 3.80
CA LYS A 108 0.08 -12.15 4.53
C LYS A 108 -1.34 -12.65 4.82
N SER A 109 -2.27 -12.39 3.90
CA SER A 109 -3.67 -12.74 4.10
C SER A 109 -3.93 -14.17 3.67
N GLN A 110 -4.50 -14.99 4.55
CA GLN A 110 -4.86 -16.37 4.21
C GLN A 110 -5.89 -16.46 3.08
N THR A 111 -6.75 -15.44 2.96
CA THR A 111 -7.75 -15.30 1.89
C THR A 111 -7.17 -15.09 0.48
N THR A 112 -5.85 -14.91 0.36
CA THR A 112 -5.19 -14.70 -0.93
C THR A 112 -4.56 -15.98 -1.51
N ILE A 113 -4.67 -17.10 -0.79
CA ILE A 113 -4.26 -18.42 -1.26
C ILE A 113 -5.50 -19.08 -1.87
N PRO A 114 -5.52 -19.43 -3.17
CA PRO A 114 -6.59 -20.24 -3.76
C PRO A 114 -6.63 -21.62 -3.10
N ASP A 115 -7.83 -22.14 -2.84
CA ASP A 115 -8.03 -23.53 -2.38
C ASP A 115 -7.54 -24.56 -3.42
#